data_AF-A0A495UDU3-F1
#
_entry.id   AF-A0A495UDU3-F1
#
_cell.length_a   1.000
_cell.length_b   1.000
_cell.length_c   1.000
_cell.angle_alpha   90.00
_cell.angle_beta   90.00
_cell.angle_gamma   90.00
#
_symmetry.space_group_name_H-M   'P 1'
#
loop_
_entity.id
_entity.type
_entity.pdbx_description
1 polymer ?
#
loop_
_entity_poly.entity_id
_entity_poly.type
_entity_poly.pdbx_seq_one_letter_code
_entity_poly.pdbx_strand_id
1 'polypeptide(L)'
;MRRRLSPLVLALIAITAALAIPVVFVAGAAYGIESEVWDAARSTYVYEERPGGGFAVIAALVACAALAALAIVAGMAAADRRRGPQHPLAPR
;
A
#
# COMPACT_ATOMS: atom_id res chain seq x y z
N MET A 1 4.29 18.09 23.47
CA MET A 1 4.63 16.66 23.74
C MET A 1 4.85 15.93 22.42
N ARG A 2 6.10 15.54 22.07
CA ARG A 2 6.38 14.74 20.86
C ARG A 2 6.14 13.25 21.17
N ARG A 3 4.96 12.72 20.83
CA ARG A 3 4.69 11.27 20.90
C ARG A 3 5.58 10.56 19.89
N ARG A 4 6.57 9.82 20.39
CA ARG A 4 7.46 8.98 19.59
C ARG A 4 6.68 7.75 19.15
N LEU A 5 6.47 7.56 17.85
CA LEU A 5 5.99 6.27 17.32
C LEU A 5 7.00 5.19 17.71
N SER A 6 6.50 4.07 18.25
CA SER A 6 7.33 2.95 18.66
C SER A 6 7.79 2.17 17.41
N PRO A 7 8.94 1.48 17.47
CA PRO A 7 9.40 0.64 16.36
C PRO A 7 8.37 -0.43 15.97
N LEU A 8 7.56 -0.89 16.92
CA LEU A 8 6.47 -1.83 16.69
C LEU A 8 5.37 -1.22 15.81
N VAL A 9 5.05 0.07 15.98
CA VAL A 9 4.09 0.78 15.13
C VAL A 9 4.64 0.95 13.70
N LEU A 10 5.94 1.22 13.55
CA LEU A 10 6.56 1.29 12.22
C LEU A 10 6.56 -0.07 11.51
N ALA A 11 6.86 -1.15 12.23
CA ALA A 11 6.78 -2.51 11.70
C ALA A 11 5.35 -2.87 11.28
N LEU A 12 4.35 -2.49 12.10
CA LEU A 12 2.95 -2.70 11.77
C LEU A 12 2.57 -1.99 10.47
N ILE A 13 2.93 -0.71 10.33
CA ILE A 13 2.66 0.08 9.12
C ILE A 13 3.29 -0.57 7.88
N ALA A 14 4.54 -1.02 7.98
CA ALA A 14 5.23 -1.69 6.88
C ALA A 14 4.54 -3.01 6.47
N ILE A 15 4.15 -3.83 7.45
CA ILE A 15 3.45 -5.10 7.22
C ILE A 15 2.07 -4.85 6.59
N THR A 16 1.29 -3.91 7.13
CA THR A 16 -0.03 -3.58 6.59
C THR A 16 0.08 -3.02 5.18
N ALA A 17 1.08 -2.17 4.90
CA ALA A 17 1.31 -1.65 3.55
C ALA A 17 1.72 -2.75 2.56
N ALA A 18 2.57 -3.69 2.97
CA ALA A 18 2.98 -4.82 2.15
C ALA A 18 1.81 -5.78 1.85
N LEU A 19 0.90 -5.98 2.80
CA LEU A 19 -0.30 -6.82 2.63
C LEU A 19 -1.42 -6.13 1.85
N ALA A 20 -1.50 -4.80 1.87
CA ALA A 20 -2.53 -4.06 1.14
C ALA A 20 -2.42 -4.28 -0.38
N ILE A 21 -1.20 -4.40 -0.92
CA ILE A 21 -0.93 -4.60 -2.35
C ILE A 21 -1.58 -5.90 -2.89
N PRO A 22 -1.27 -7.10 -2.37
CA PRO A 22 -1.89 -8.33 -2.86
C PRO A 22 -3.39 -8.38 -2.54
N VAL A 23 -3.85 -7.82 -1.42
CA VAL A 23 -5.28 -7.81 -1.08
C VAL A 23 -6.09 -6.97 -2.06
N VAL A 24 -5.63 -5.76 -2.37
CA VAL A 24 -6.28 -4.88 -3.36
C VAL A 24 -6.25 -5.49 -4.75
N PHE A 25 -5.13 -6.12 -5.13
CA PHE A 25 -5.01 -6.81 -6.41
C PHE A 25 -5.99 -7.99 -6.52
N VAL A 26 -6.01 -8.87 -5.52
CA VAL A 26 -6.87 -10.06 -5.54
C VAL A 26 -8.35 -9.68 -5.44
N ALA A 27 -8.72 -8.75 -4.57
CA ALA A 27 -10.10 -8.30 -4.45
C ALA A 27 -10.57 -7.52 -5.69
N GLY A 28 -9.70 -6.68 -6.25
CA GLY A 28 -9.97 -5.97 -7.49
C GLY A 28 -10.14 -6.92 -8.66
N ALA A 29 -9.26 -7.91 -8.81
CA ALA A 29 -9.35 -8.92 -9.85
C ALA A 29 -10.59 -9.82 -9.71
N ALA A 30 -10.93 -10.23 -8.49
CA ALA A 30 -12.05 -11.13 -8.25
C ALA A 30 -13.43 -10.48 -8.42
N TYR A 31 -13.58 -9.18 -8.16
CA TYR A 31 -14.89 -8.52 -8.10
C TYR A 31 -15.04 -7.29 -9.00
N GLY A 32 -13.93 -6.67 -9.41
CA GLY A 32 -13.93 -5.37 -10.07
C GLY A 32 -13.52 -5.39 -11.54
N ILE A 33 -12.87 -6.45 -12.01
CA ILE A 33 -12.38 -6.54 -13.39
C ILE A 33 -13.41 -7.18 -14.31
N GLU A 34 -14.28 -8.07 -13.83
CA GLU A 34 -15.21 -8.80 -14.70
C GLU A 34 -16.67 -8.63 -14.24
N SER A 35 -17.60 -8.83 -15.15
CA SER A 35 -19.03 -8.92 -14.88
C SER A 35 -19.65 -10.07 -15.67
N GLU A 36 -20.56 -10.81 -15.05
CA GLU A 36 -21.33 -11.81 -15.76
C GLU A 36 -22.36 -11.13 -16.69
N VAL A 37 -22.29 -11.48 -17.97
CA VAL A 37 -23.20 -11.02 -19.01
C VAL A 37 -23.84 -12.23 -19.65
N TRP A 38 -25.14 -12.16 -19.92
CA TRP A 38 -25.85 -13.24 -20.62
C TRP A 38 -25.47 -13.26 -22.10
N ASP A 39 -24.94 -14.39 -22.57
CA ASP A 39 -24.66 -14.65 -23.99
C ASP A 39 -25.78 -15.47 -24.60
N ALA A 40 -26.62 -14.82 -25.40
CA ALA A 40 -27.74 -15.47 -26.09
C ALA A 40 -27.29 -16.49 -27.15
N ALA A 41 -26.10 -16.33 -27.76
CA ALA A 41 -25.60 -17.25 -28.78
C ALA A 41 -25.15 -18.59 -28.16
N ARG A 42 -24.66 -18.56 -26.91
CA ARG A 42 -24.22 -19.75 -26.17
C ARG A 42 -25.23 -20.21 -25.12
N SER A 43 -26.32 -19.47 -24.92
CA SER A 43 -27.34 -19.73 -23.89
C SER A 43 -26.75 -19.93 -22.49
N THR A 44 -25.71 -19.15 -22.16
CA THR A 44 -25.01 -19.22 -20.87
C THR A 44 -24.52 -17.83 -20.47
N TYR A 45 -24.18 -17.66 -19.19
CA TYR A 45 -23.43 -16.50 -18.74
C TYR A 45 -21.95 -16.63 -19.12
N VAL A 46 -21.37 -15.51 -19.54
CA VAL A 46 -19.94 -15.36 -19.77
C VAL A 46 -19.42 -14.19 -18.94
N TYR A 47 -18.17 -14.30 -18.49
CA TYR A 47 -17.49 -13.18 -17.83
C TYR A 47 -16.95 -12.24 -18.91
N GLU A 48 -17.33 -10.98 -18.82
CA GLU A 48 -16.82 -9.92 -19.68
C GLU A 48 -16.03 -8.91 -18.84
N GLU A 49 -14.86 -8.49 -19.35
CA GLU A 49 -14.02 -7.51 -18.68
C GLU A 49 -14.72 -6.15 -18.62
N ARG A 50 -14.87 -5.59 -17.42
CA ARG A 50 -15.41 -4.26 -17.19
C ARG A 50 -14.48 -3.22 -17.82
N PRO A 51 -15.01 -2.27 -18.60
CA PRO A 51 -14.21 -1.19 -19.16
C PRO A 51 -13.41 -0.45 -18.07
N GLY A 52 -12.08 -0.53 -18.16
CA GLY A 52 -11.17 0.13 -17.21
C GLY A 52 -10.93 -0.60 -15.89
N GLY A 53 -11.45 -1.83 -15.70
CA GLY A 53 -11.24 -2.63 -14.50
C GLY A 53 -9.76 -2.87 -14.18
N GLY A 54 -8.97 -3.30 -15.17
CA GLY A 54 -7.52 -3.43 -15.02
C GLY A 54 -6.81 -2.12 -14.66
N PHE A 55 -7.26 -0.99 -15.23
CA PHE A 55 -6.68 0.32 -14.93
C PHE A 55 -6.96 0.76 -13.48
N ALA A 56 -8.16 0.50 -12.97
CA ALA A 56 -8.52 0.79 -11.59
C ALA A 56 -7.65 -0.02 -10.61
N VAL A 57 -7.38 -1.29 -10.91
CA VAL A 57 -6.48 -2.13 -10.09
C VAL A 57 -5.05 -1.60 -10.09
N ILE A 58 -4.51 -1.25 -11.26
CA ILE A 58 -3.16 -0.66 -11.37
C ILE A 58 -3.09 0.66 -10.60
N ALA A 59 -4.08 1.55 -10.74
CA ALA A 59 -4.12 2.82 -10.04
C ALA A 59 -4.16 2.63 -8.52
N ALA A 60 -4.94 1.67 -8.03
CA ALA A 60 -5.00 1.35 -6.61
C ALA A 60 -3.66 0.80 -6.07
N LEU A 61 -2.98 -0.07 -6.84
CA LEU A 61 -1.65 -0.55 -6.49
C LEU A 61 -0.62 0.59 -6.40
N VAL A 62 -0.64 1.50 -7.37
CA VAL A 62 0.25 2.69 -7.38
C VAL A 62 -0.02 3.57 -6.16
N ALA A 63 -1.29 3.78 -5.79
CA ALA A 63 -1.65 4.55 -4.60
C ALA A 63 -1.14 3.87 -3.31
N CYS A 64 -1.29 2.54 -3.19
CA CYS A 64 -0.74 1.79 -2.07
C CYS A 64 0.79 1.91 -1.97
N ALA A 65 1.50 1.79 -3.10
CA ALA A 65 2.95 1.96 -3.15
C ALA A 65 3.39 3.37 -2.73
N ALA A 66 2.68 4.41 -3.19
CA ALA A 66 2.94 5.79 -2.82
C ALA A 66 2.77 6.03 -1.32
N LEU A 67 1.69 5.50 -0.72
CA LEU A 67 1.45 5.59 0.72
C LEU A 67 2.53 4.86 1.53
N ALA A 68 2.97 3.68 1.08
CA ALA A 68 4.05 2.93 1.69
C ALA A 68 5.37 3.73 1.65
N ALA A 69 5.72 4.32 0.51
CA ALA A 69 6.91 5.15 0.36
C ALA A 69 6.88 6.37 1.29
N LEU A 70 5.74 7.06 1.37
CA LEU A 70 5.55 8.19 2.29
C LEU A 70 5.74 7.78 3.75
N ALA A 71 5.20 6.61 4.15
CA ALA A 71 5.37 6.09 5.50
C ALA A 71 6.84 5.80 5.83
N ILE A 72 7.59 5.22 4.89
CA ILE A 72 9.03 4.94 5.06
C ILE A 72 9.82 6.24 5.21
N VAL A 73 9.61 7.21 4.32
CA VAL A 73 10.31 8.52 4.37
C VAL A 73 10.01 9.24 5.68
N ALA A 74 8.74 9.28 6.10
CA ALA A 74 8.36 9.87 7.37
C ALA A 74 9.03 9.15 8.57
N GLY A 75 9.14 7.82 8.51
CA GLY A 75 9.85 7.01 9.50
C GLY A 75 11.34 7.33 9.58
N MET A 76 12.02 7.42 8.43
CA MET A 76 13.44 7.78 8.35
C MET A 76 13.70 9.20 8.90
N ALA A 77 12.92 10.19 8.45
CA ALA A 77 13.04 11.56 8.94
C ALA A 77 12.81 11.65 10.46
N ALA A 78 11.91 10.83 11.00
CA ALA A 78 11.69 10.73 12.44
C ALA A 78 12.86 10.05 13.17
N ALA A 79 13.56 9.11 12.55
CA ALA A 79 14.74 8.43 13.10
C ALA A 79 15.98 9.33 13.10
N ASP A 80 16.24 10.06 12.02
CA ASP A 80 17.39 10.99 11.91
C ASP A 80 17.29 12.13 12.92
N ARG A 81 16.08 12.65 13.15
CA ARG A 81 15.83 13.62 14.23
C ARG A 81 16.13 13.08 15.63
N ARG A 82 16.24 11.76 15.82
CA ARG A 82 16.63 11.15 17.10
C ARG A 82 18.15 11.00 17.24
N ARG A 83 18.89 10.95 16.13
CA ARG A 83 20.36 10.87 16.09
C ARG A 83 21.01 12.27 16.20
N GLY A 84 20.49 13.12 17.09
CA GLY A 84 21.01 14.48 17.28
C GLY A 84 22.54 14.50 17.49
N PRO A 85 23.20 15.62 17.15
CA PRO A 85 24.66 15.71 17.06
C PRO A 85 25.31 15.17 18.33
N GLN A 86 26.18 14.17 18.17
CA GLN A 86 27.04 13.70 19.24
C GLN A 86 27.92 14.89 19.65
N HIS A 87 27.63 15.48 20.81
CA HIS A 87 28.51 16.49 21.39
C HIS A 87 29.87 15.80 21.62
N PRO A 88 30.98 16.27 21.03
CA PRO A 88 32.28 15.67 21.29
C PRO A 88 32.53 15.80 22.79
N LEU A 89 32.73 14.67 23.46
CA LEU A 89 33.22 14.66 24.84
C LEU A 89 34.56 15.38 24.82
N ALA A 90 34.63 16.57 25.44
CA ALA A 90 35.86 17.31 25.59
C ALA A 90 36.86 16.46 26.38
N PRO A 91 38.08 16.24 25.88
CA PRO A 91 39.11 15.56 26.64
C PRO A 91 39.49 16.41 27.85
N ARG A 92 39.50 15.79 29.04
CA ARG A 92 40.06 16.36 30.27
C ARG A 92 41.56 16.10 30.33
#